data_AF-A0A433U8C6-F1
#
_entry.id   AF-A0A433U8C6-F1
#
_cell.length_a   1.000
_cell.length_b   1.000
_cell.length_c   1.000
_cell.angle_alpha   90.00
_cell.angle_beta   90.00
_cell.angle_gamma   90.00
#
_symmetry.space_group_name_H-M   'P 1'
#
loop_
_entity.id
_entity.type
_entity.pdbx_description
1 polymer ?
#
loop_
_entity_poly.entity_id
_entity_poly.type
_entity_poly.pdbx_seq_one_letter_code
_entity_poly.pdbx_strand_id
1 'polypeptide(L)'
;MSNFLVLLVLFSVHGVGGHENTSCPDSNWGAMCDQTCGHNCRKCARENGTCLSCAAGWFLSDLLPCYSECGPMTYGADCSGSCLQKCKRDCVDRVTGSCVHTAAASDPTSKLIAGLKSCVLVEITGWCVFELLALVAFGALELTCLWH
;
A
#
# COMPACT_ATOMS: atom_id res chain seq x y z
N MET A 1 7.81 -8.84 -77.53
CA MET A 1 6.52 -9.32 -76.98
C MET A 1 6.87 -10.40 -75.96
N SER A 2 7.16 -10.05 -74.72
CA SER A 2 6.24 -9.67 -73.62
C SER A 2 6.04 -10.85 -72.68
N ASN A 3 6.33 -10.62 -71.40
CA ASN A 3 5.69 -11.26 -70.24
C ASN A 3 6.11 -12.69 -69.86
N PHE A 4 7.33 -12.89 -69.36
CA PHE A 4 7.60 -14.00 -68.43
C PHE A 4 8.29 -13.59 -67.12
N LEU A 5 8.44 -12.29 -66.88
CA LEU A 5 9.08 -11.74 -65.67
C LEU A 5 8.16 -10.76 -64.93
N VAL A 6 6.87 -11.06 -64.85
CA VAL A 6 5.90 -10.30 -64.04
C VAL A 6 5.00 -11.29 -63.30
N LEU A 7 5.58 -12.20 -62.52
CA LEU A 7 4.81 -13.14 -61.69
C LEU A 7 5.37 -13.33 -60.27
N LEU A 8 6.18 -12.39 -59.77
CA LEU A 8 6.74 -12.44 -58.41
C LEU A 8 6.75 -11.08 -57.69
N VAL A 9 5.82 -10.17 -58.02
CA VAL A 9 5.67 -8.88 -57.32
C VAL A 9 4.20 -8.48 -57.22
N LEU A 10 3.36 -9.32 -56.61
CA LEU A 10 2.00 -8.93 -56.20
C LEU A 10 1.56 -9.48 -54.84
N PHE A 11 2.50 -9.90 -53.98
CA PHE A 11 2.20 -10.16 -52.57
C PHE A 11 3.20 -9.45 -51.66
N SER A 12 3.41 -8.16 -51.89
CA SER A 12 3.90 -7.26 -50.85
C SER A 12 2.68 -6.62 -50.21
N VAL A 13 2.66 -6.63 -48.87
CA VAL A 13 1.71 -5.96 -47.96
C VAL A 13 0.36 -6.61 -47.71
N HIS A 14 0.36 -7.82 -47.19
CA HIS A 14 -0.40 -8.06 -45.95
C HIS A 14 0.50 -8.86 -45.00
N GLY A 15 1.57 -8.20 -44.55
CA GLY A 15 2.01 -8.50 -43.19
C GLY A 15 0.81 -8.15 -42.32
N VAL A 16 -0.01 -9.15 -41.96
CA VAL A 16 -0.83 -9.08 -40.76
C VAL A 16 0.17 -9.06 -39.62
N GLY A 17 0.78 -7.90 -39.41
CA GLY A 17 1.52 -7.61 -38.20
C GLY A 17 0.58 -8.01 -37.10
N GLY A 18 0.97 -9.04 -36.35
CA GLY A 18 0.21 -9.49 -35.21
C GLY A 18 -0.08 -8.23 -34.41
N HIS A 19 -1.36 -7.93 -34.22
CA HIS A 19 -1.71 -7.40 -32.93
C HIS A 19 -1.38 -8.57 -32.02
N GLU A 20 -0.13 -8.59 -31.53
CA GLU A 20 0.22 -9.31 -30.33
C GLU A 20 -0.95 -9.08 -29.36
N ASN A 21 -1.24 -10.07 -28.55
CA ASN A 21 -2.33 -10.01 -27.61
C ASN A 21 -2.00 -8.97 -26.51
N THR A 22 -1.83 -7.71 -26.89
CA THR A 22 -1.50 -6.57 -26.07
C THR A 22 -2.76 -6.32 -25.29
N SER A 23 -2.78 -6.92 -24.10
CA SER A 23 -3.70 -6.57 -23.04
C SER A 23 -3.94 -5.06 -23.06
N CYS A 24 -5.20 -4.67 -22.98
CA CYS A 24 -5.52 -3.26 -22.79
C CYS A 24 -4.90 -2.75 -21.49
N PRO A 25 -4.63 -1.43 -21.39
CA PRO A 25 -4.28 -0.83 -20.13
C PRO A 25 -5.37 -1.14 -19.09
N ASP A 26 -4.96 -1.16 -17.82
CA ASP A 26 -5.89 -1.36 -16.70
C ASP A 26 -7.09 -0.41 -16.84
N SER A 27 -8.26 -0.89 -16.44
CA SER A 27 -9.56 -0.23 -16.59
C SER A 27 -10.12 -0.07 -18.01
N ASN A 28 -9.47 -0.58 -19.06
CA ASN A 28 -10.01 -0.57 -20.43
C ASN A 28 -10.12 -1.97 -21.08
N TRP A 29 -11.00 -2.10 -22.08
CA TRP A 29 -11.20 -3.31 -22.89
C TRP A 29 -11.71 -2.97 -24.31
N GLY A 30 -11.87 -4.00 -25.14
CA GLY A 30 -12.31 -3.89 -26.53
C GLY A 30 -11.17 -4.09 -27.53
N ALA A 31 -11.53 -4.21 -28.81
CA ALA A 31 -10.55 -4.37 -29.89
C ALA A 31 -9.53 -3.22 -29.92
N MET A 32 -9.99 -2.00 -29.61
CA MET A 32 -9.23 -0.76 -29.60
C MET A 32 -8.98 -0.18 -28.20
N CYS A 33 -9.31 -0.92 -27.13
CA CYS A 33 -9.17 -0.45 -25.73
C CYS A 33 -9.90 0.88 -25.42
N ASP A 34 -10.98 1.15 -26.15
CA ASP A 34 -11.80 2.37 -26.06
C ASP A 34 -12.99 2.21 -25.10
N GLN A 35 -13.26 0.98 -24.65
CA GLN A 35 -14.32 0.70 -23.68
C GLN A 35 -13.74 0.66 -22.27
N THR A 36 -14.45 1.24 -21.30
CA THR A 36 -14.05 1.23 -19.90
C THR A 36 -14.59 -0.01 -19.19
N CYS A 37 -13.80 -0.60 -18.30
CA CYS A 37 -14.24 -1.68 -17.43
C CYS A 37 -15.40 -1.20 -16.50
N GLY A 38 -16.17 -2.15 -15.98
CA GLY A 38 -17.26 -1.87 -15.03
C GLY A 38 -16.80 -1.22 -13.72
N HIS A 39 -17.78 -0.81 -12.90
CA HIS A 39 -17.52 -0.11 -11.64
C HIS A 39 -16.61 -0.92 -10.70
N ASN A 40 -15.64 -0.25 -10.06
CA ASN A 40 -14.59 -0.84 -9.22
C ASN A 40 -13.76 -1.97 -9.88
N CYS A 41 -13.87 -2.15 -11.20
CA CYS A 41 -13.10 -3.16 -11.90
C CYS A 41 -11.72 -2.59 -12.27
N ARG A 42 -10.66 -3.21 -11.75
CA ARG A 42 -9.28 -2.81 -12.05
C ARG A 42 -8.81 -3.39 -13.38
N LYS A 43 -9.10 -4.67 -13.61
CA LYS A 43 -8.76 -5.37 -14.85
C LYS A 43 -9.97 -6.11 -15.36
N CYS A 44 -10.26 -5.98 -16.65
CA CYS A 44 -11.30 -6.74 -17.31
C CYS A 44 -10.77 -7.44 -18.56
N ALA A 45 -11.47 -8.50 -18.98
CA ALA A 45 -11.16 -9.26 -20.17
C ALA A 45 -11.34 -8.37 -21.42
N ARG A 46 -10.39 -8.46 -22.35
CA ARG A 46 -10.35 -7.61 -23.55
C ARG A 46 -11.57 -7.85 -24.44
N GLU A 47 -12.04 -9.09 -24.50
CA GLU A 47 -13.03 -9.56 -25.46
C GLU A 47 -14.45 -9.12 -25.10
N ASN A 48 -14.78 -9.10 -23.81
CA ASN A 48 -16.15 -8.91 -23.34
C ASN A 48 -16.29 -7.97 -22.14
N GLY A 49 -15.19 -7.45 -21.59
CA GLY A 49 -15.22 -6.54 -20.45
C GLY A 49 -15.54 -7.22 -19.11
N THR A 50 -15.56 -8.55 -19.05
CA THR A 50 -15.78 -9.28 -17.79
C THR A 50 -14.67 -8.95 -16.81
N CYS A 51 -15.02 -8.56 -15.58
CA CYS A 51 -14.01 -8.20 -14.61
C CYS A 51 -13.18 -9.42 -14.17
N LEU A 52 -11.86 -9.26 -14.23
CA LEU A 52 -10.87 -10.27 -13.84
C LEU A 52 -10.25 -9.96 -12.48
N SER A 53 -10.22 -8.69 -12.08
CA SER A 53 -9.82 -8.27 -10.74
C SER A 53 -10.47 -6.95 -10.34
N CYS A 54 -10.85 -6.84 -9.08
CA CYS A 54 -11.44 -5.67 -8.50
C CYS A 54 -10.40 -4.71 -7.90
N ALA A 55 -10.81 -3.45 -7.74
CA ALA A 55 -10.12 -2.49 -6.92
C ALA A 55 -10.06 -2.96 -5.46
N ALA A 56 -9.10 -2.43 -4.71
CA ALA A 56 -8.98 -2.77 -3.30
C ALA A 56 -10.24 -2.38 -2.52
N GLY A 57 -10.69 -3.28 -1.64
CA GLY A 57 -11.93 -3.14 -0.88
C GLY A 57 -13.16 -3.74 -1.55
N TRP A 58 -13.03 -4.29 -2.76
CA TRP A 58 -14.14 -4.89 -3.51
C TRP A 58 -13.92 -6.37 -3.78
N PHE A 59 -15.03 -7.11 -3.76
CA PHE A 59 -15.07 -8.56 -3.90
C PHE A 59 -15.35 -8.99 -5.33
N LEU A 60 -14.55 -9.92 -5.84
CA LEU A 60 -14.77 -10.56 -7.13
C LEU A 60 -15.74 -11.74 -6.95
N SER A 61 -16.98 -11.57 -7.43
CA SER A 61 -18.04 -12.58 -7.41
C SER A 61 -18.35 -13.08 -8.82
N ASP A 62 -18.76 -14.34 -8.95
CA ASP A 62 -19.12 -14.95 -10.24
C ASP A 62 -20.40 -14.35 -10.85
N LEU A 63 -21.33 -13.88 -10.01
CA LEU A 63 -22.62 -13.33 -10.46
C LEU A 63 -22.57 -11.82 -10.70
N LEU A 64 -21.90 -11.08 -9.81
CA LEU A 64 -21.86 -9.63 -9.84
C LEU A 64 -20.49 -9.12 -9.38
N PRO A 65 -19.47 -9.18 -10.25
CA PRO A 65 -18.09 -8.88 -9.88
C PRO A 65 -17.91 -7.41 -9.49
N CYS A 66 -17.18 -7.17 -8.41
CA CYS A 66 -16.80 -5.84 -7.91
C CYS A 66 -17.97 -4.92 -7.50
N TYR A 67 -19.17 -5.48 -7.30
CA TYR A 67 -20.34 -4.73 -6.83
C TYR A 67 -20.51 -4.77 -5.32
N SER A 68 -19.93 -5.77 -4.65
CA SER A 68 -19.94 -5.89 -3.20
C SER A 68 -18.58 -5.55 -2.63
N GLU A 69 -18.58 -4.84 -1.50
CA GLU A 69 -17.36 -4.60 -0.73
C GLU A 69 -16.83 -5.91 -0.11
N CYS A 70 -15.58 -5.86 0.34
CA CYS A 70 -14.99 -6.96 1.09
C CYS A 70 -15.75 -7.27 2.37
N GLY A 71 -16.03 -8.55 2.56
CA GLY A 71 -16.72 -9.05 3.74
C GLY A 71 -15.88 -8.95 5.02
N PRO A 72 -16.47 -9.34 6.17
CA PRO A 72 -15.79 -9.33 7.45
C PRO A 72 -14.46 -10.07 7.40
N MET A 73 -13.49 -9.56 8.16
CA MET A 73 -12.15 -10.12 8.29
C MET A 73 -11.29 -10.13 7.02
N THR A 74 -11.74 -9.48 5.94
CA THR A 74 -10.99 -9.38 4.66
C THR A 74 -10.78 -7.95 4.20
N TYR A 75 -9.74 -7.72 3.39
CA TYR A 75 -9.38 -6.42 2.81
C TYR A 75 -8.51 -6.58 1.55
N GLY A 76 -8.23 -5.49 0.84
CA GLY A 76 -7.33 -5.44 -0.31
C GLY A 76 -8.02 -5.74 -1.63
N ALA A 77 -7.24 -5.86 -2.71
CA ALA A 77 -7.76 -6.24 -4.03
C ALA A 77 -8.31 -7.66 -3.97
N ASP A 78 -9.50 -7.87 -4.54
CA ASP A 78 -10.20 -9.15 -4.54
C ASP A 78 -10.38 -9.75 -3.12
N CYS A 79 -10.33 -8.90 -2.09
CA CYS A 79 -10.41 -9.29 -0.68
C CYS A 79 -9.38 -10.36 -0.24
N SER A 80 -8.22 -10.40 -0.89
CA SER A 80 -7.19 -11.42 -0.66
C SER A 80 -6.46 -11.25 0.69
N GLY A 81 -6.57 -10.09 1.32
CA GLY A 81 -5.92 -9.77 2.60
C GLY A 81 -6.74 -10.23 3.80
N SER A 82 -6.07 -10.77 4.83
CA SER A 82 -6.71 -11.18 6.10
C SER A 82 -6.54 -10.13 7.20
N CYS A 83 -7.65 -9.55 7.64
CA CYS A 83 -7.68 -8.66 8.81
C CYS A 83 -7.33 -9.42 10.09
N LEU A 84 -7.68 -10.70 10.19
CA LEU A 84 -7.36 -11.50 11.37
C LEU A 84 -5.85 -11.60 11.54
N GLN A 85 -5.11 -11.83 10.46
CA GLN A 85 -3.65 -11.93 10.53
C GLN A 85 -3.01 -10.59 10.89
N LYS A 86 -3.47 -9.51 10.25
CA LYS A 86 -2.90 -8.16 10.38
C LYS A 86 -3.27 -7.44 11.68
N CYS A 87 -4.53 -7.55 12.10
CA CYS A 87 -5.11 -6.77 13.19
C CYS A 87 -5.53 -7.61 14.41
N LYS A 88 -5.57 -8.95 14.29
CA LYS A 88 -6.20 -9.86 15.28
C LYS A 88 -7.69 -9.57 15.54
N ARG A 89 -8.30 -8.73 14.70
CA ARG A 89 -9.69 -8.28 14.73
C ARG A 89 -10.08 -7.83 13.32
N ASP A 90 -11.32 -7.42 13.12
CA ASP A 90 -11.73 -6.91 11.81
C ASP A 90 -11.09 -5.55 11.48
N CYS A 91 -10.77 -5.33 10.21
CA CYS A 91 -10.22 -4.05 9.74
C CYS A 91 -11.32 -3.00 9.71
N VAL A 92 -10.95 -1.74 9.94
CA VAL A 92 -11.83 -0.59 9.70
C VAL A 92 -11.80 -0.19 8.24
N ASP A 93 -10.61 -0.22 7.61
CA ASP A 93 -10.47 0.06 6.19
C ASP A 93 -10.31 -1.23 5.39
N ARG A 94 -11.23 -1.47 4.45
CA ARG A 94 -11.23 -2.61 3.54
C ARG A 94 -10.26 -2.45 2.38
N VAL A 95 -9.82 -1.23 2.07
CA VAL A 95 -8.87 -0.95 0.99
C VAL A 95 -7.46 -1.34 1.45
N THR A 96 -7.00 -0.76 2.57
CA THR A 96 -5.63 -0.97 3.07
C THR A 96 -5.52 -2.03 4.16
N GLY A 97 -6.63 -2.45 4.76
CA GLY A 97 -6.63 -3.34 5.92
C GLY A 97 -6.17 -2.65 7.21
N SER A 98 -6.50 -1.36 7.38
CA SER A 98 -6.10 -0.59 8.57
C SER A 98 -6.95 -0.97 9.78
N CYS A 99 -6.31 -1.15 10.94
CA CYS A 99 -6.93 -1.75 12.12
C CYS A 99 -7.69 -0.77 13.02
N VAL A 100 -7.24 0.49 13.14
CA VAL A 100 -7.86 1.67 13.78
C VAL A 100 -6.82 2.79 13.85
N HIS A 101 -7.25 4.05 13.81
CA HIS A 101 -6.43 5.21 14.15
C HIS A 101 -6.38 5.40 15.67
N THR A 102 -5.60 4.58 16.37
CA THR A 102 -4.88 4.90 17.62
C THR A 102 -4.38 3.61 18.26
N ALA A 103 -3.05 3.48 18.31
CA ALA A 103 -2.28 2.77 19.33
C ALA A 103 -2.43 1.23 19.49
N ALA A 104 -2.68 0.44 18.45
CA ALA A 104 -2.72 -1.03 18.63
C ALA A 104 -2.17 -1.91 17.49
N ALA A 105 -1.35 -1.38 16.57
CA ALA A 105 -0.70 -2.20 15.54
C ALA A 105 0.81 -1.91 15.35
N SER A 106 1.49 -1.50 16.42
CA SER A 106 2.94 -1.59 16.52
C SER A 106 3.32 -2.14 17.89
N ASP A 107 3.84 -3.36 17.89
CA ASP A 107 4.61 -4.00 18.95
C ASP A 107 3.95 -4.36 20.30
N PRO A 108 3.96 -5.66 20.69
CA PRO A 108 3.88 -6.04 22.11
C PRO A 108 5.18 -5.76 22.90
N THR A 109 6.22 -5.16 22.30
CA THR A 109 7.49 -4.81 22.97
C THR A 109 7.73 -3.30 23.17
N SER A 110 6.90 -2.39 22.66
CA SER A 110 7.04 -0.95 22.96
C SER A 110 6.27 -0.55 24.22
N LYS A 111 6.63 -1.15 25.36
CA LYS A 111 6.66 -0.41 26.62
C LYS A 111 8.08 0.11 26.79
N LEU A 112 8.24 1.32 27.32
CA LEU A 112 9.46 2.15 27.41
C LEU A 112 9.76 2.87 26.08
N ILE A 113 9.69 4.19 25.91
CA ILE A 113 9.80 5.32 26.83
C ILE A 113 8.96 6.49 26.27
N ALA A 114 7.85 6.84 26.92
CA ALA A 114 7.22 8.17 26.78
C ALA A 114 7.44 8.90 28.11
N GLY A 115 8.68 9.33 28.31
CA GLY A 115 9.12 9.85 29.61
C GLY A 115 10.62 9.93 29.79
N LEU A 116 11.40 10.20 28.73
CA LEU A 116 12.71 10.80 28.90
C LEU A 116 12.68 12.17 28.23
N LYS A 117 12.43 13.21 29.04
CA LYS A 117 13.26 14.41 28.92
C LYS A 117 14.70 13.90 28.88
N SER A 118 15.47 14.35 27.90
CA SER A 118 16.89 14.04 27.74
C SER A 118 17.62 13.96 29.09
N CYS A 119 17.85 12.75 29.58
CA CYS A 119 18.97 12.42 30.44
C CYS A 119 19.82 11.46 29.61
N VAL A 120 20.68 12.06 28.79
CA VAL A 120 21.78 11.36 28.14
C VAL A 120 22.72 10.92 29.27
N LEU A 121 22.56 9.68 29.71
CA LEU A 121 23.55 8.97 30.52
C LEU A 121 24.66 8.52 29.57
N VAL A 122 25.64 9.39 29.37
CA VAL A 122 26.98 8.96 28.94
C VAL A 122 27.74 8.67 30.22
N GLU A 123 27.81 7.38 30.58
CA GLU A 123 28.89 6.92 31.44
C GLU A 123 30.17 6.79 30.61
N ILE A 124 31.30 6.90 31.31
CA ILE A 124 32.68 6.78 30.84
C ILE A 124 33.29 8.11 30.39
N THR A 125 33.45 9.03 31.33
CA THR A 125 34.76 9.27 31.95
C THR A 125 34.51 9.95 33.28
N GLY A 126 35.15 9.45 34.35
CA GLY A 126 35.10 10.12 35.64
C GLY A 126 35.61 11.55 35.54
N TRP A 127 35.54 12.25 36.66
CA TRP A 127 35.99 13.63 36.91
C TRP A 127 34.86 14.65 36.74
N CYS A 128 34.05 14.81 37.80
CA CYS A 128 33.34 16.05 38.07
C CYS A 128 34.41 17.12 38.36
N VAL A 129 34.83 17.86 37.34
CA VAL A 129 35.66 19.05 37.57
C VAL A 129 34.76 20.13 38.14
N PHE A 130 34.97 20.37 39.43
CA PHE A 130 34.58 21.54 40.17
C PHE A 130 35.28 22.76 39.54
N GLU A 131 34.56 23.60 38.80
CA GLU A 131 34.98 24.98 38.52
C GLU A 131 33.99 25.89 39.23
N LEU A 132 34.43 26.30 40.41
CA LEU A 132 33.91 27.36 41.25
C LEU A 132 34.26 28.69 40.54
N LEU A 133 33.27 29.57 40.33
CA LEU A 133 33.31 31.04 40.04
C LEU A 133 32.17 31.34 39.02
N ALA A 134 31.18 32.21 39.24
CA ALA A 134 31.05 33.33 40.14
C ALA A 134 29.56 33.62 40.47
N LEU A 135 29.42 34.39 41.53
CA LEU A 135 28.22 34.81 42.26
C LEU A 135 27.11 35.52 41.45
N VAL A 136 25.95 35.63 42.13
CA VAL A 136 24.78 36.52 41.92
C VAL A 136 23.66 35.84 41.07
N ALA A 137 22.42 35.59 41.51
CA ALA A 137 21.59 36.13 42.58
C ALA A 137 20.41 35.17 42.91
N PHE A 138 20.04 35.14 44.20
CA PHE A 138 18.70 34.97 44.80
C PHE A 138 17.66 34.02 44.17
N GLY A 139 17.23 33.02 44.97
CA GLY A 139 15.88 32.45 44.86
C GLY A 139 15.78 31.03 45.40
N ALA A 140 15.40 30.90 46.67
CA ALA A 140 15.13 29.66 47.38
C ALA A 140 14.20 28.69 46.62
N LEU A 141 14.41 27.38 46.75
CA LEU A 141 13.67 26.55 47.70
C LEU A 141 14.18 25.09 47.65
N GLU A 142 14.42 24.54 48.83
CA GLU A 142 14.81 23.16 49.06
C GLU A 142 13.74 22.17 48.58
N LEU A 143 14.16 21.12 47.86
CA LEU A 143 13.41 19.87 47.75
C LEU A 143 14.36 18.73 48.10
N THR A 144 14.41 18.42 49.39
CA THR A 144 14.93 17.15 49.90
C THR A 144 14.04 16.02 49.37
N CYS A 145 14.52 15.25 48.39
CA CYS A 145 13.92 13.94 48.10
C CYS A 145 14.53 12.92 49.06
N LEU A 146 13.88 12.74 50.22
CA LEU A 146 14.06 11.62 51.12
C LEU A 146 13.16 10.48 50.59
N TRP A 147 13.71 9.34 50.19
CA TRP A 147 12.94 8.10 50.05
C TRP A 147 13.74 6.93 50.63
N HIS A 148 13.01 6.17 51.44
CA HIS A 148 13.40 5.05 52.30
C HIS A 148 13.65 3.78 51.47
#